data_AF-A0AAV9ZZB6-F1
#
_entry.id   AF-A0AAV9ZZB6-F1
#
_cell.length_a   1.000
_cell.length_b   1.000
_cell.length_c   1.000
_cell.angle_alpha   90.00
_cell.angle_beta   90.00
_cell.angle_gamma   90.00
#
_symmetry.space_group_name_H-M   'P 1'
#
loop_
_entity.id
_entity.type
_entity.pdbx_description
1 polymer ?
#
loop_
_entity_poly.entity_id
_entity_poly.type
_entity_poly.pdbx_seq_one_letter_code
_entity_poly.pdbx_strand_id
1 'polypeptide(L)'
;MDGFSVRSGSSDENFLIWWSQYSRSKPKAAKSPHRHGVGTRAVHARVRGSRLPPHPNEINEGKRAKEAGKEKKRVERERRKELRAEIEQEWAEMKHQHNAAVENWTSECSKLQETGLRKKDLPPKPKLGKKPKLPVVEDEDEDEEDEPNEKGDV
;
A
#
# COMPACT_ATOMS: atom_id res chain seq x y z
N MET A 1 33.82 -18.33 37.56
CA MET A 1 33.59 -16.90 37.25
C MET A 1 33.18 -16.89 35.79
N ASP A 2 31.92 -17.22 35.57
CA ASP A 2 31.42 -17.61 34.26
C ASP A 2 30.70 -16.41 33.66
N GLY A 3 31.32 -15.86 32.62
CA GLY A 3 30.88 -14.65 31.93
C GLY A 3 29.53 -14.86 31.26
N PHE A 4 28.52 -14.18 31.78
CA PHE A 4 27.19 -14.13 31.19
C PHE A 4 27.24 -13.20 29.97
N SER A 5 27.48 -13.79 28.79
CA SER A 5 27.44 -13.09 27.51
C SER A 5 25.98 -12.74 27.18
N VAL A 6 25.60 -11.49 27.42
CA VAL A 6 24.28 -10.96 27.09
C VAL A 6 24.20 -10.79 25.57
N ARG A 7 23.59 -11.77 24.89
CA ARG A 7 23.19 -11.64 23.48
C ARG A 7 22.06 -10.62 23.39
N SER A 8 22.38 -9.39 22.96
CA SER A 8 21.40 -8.44 22.43
C SER A 8 20.73 -9.02 21.20
N GLY A 9 19.59 -9.69 21.39
CA GLY A 9 18.69 -10.09 20.31
C GLY A 9 17.91 -8.88 19.83
N SER A 10 18.36 -8.29 18.72
CA SER A 10 17.63 -7.33 17.90
C SER A 10 16.21 -7.87 17.63
N SER A 11 15.20 -7.25 18.25
CA SER A 11 13.79 -7.69 18.18
C SER A 11 13.03 -7.09 17.00
N ASP A 12 13.71 -6.44 16.05
CA ASP A 12 13.07 -5.78 14.91
C ASP A 12 12.95 -6.65 13.65
N GLU A 13 13.66 -7.78 13.56
CA GLU A 13 13.65 -8.59 12.33
C GLU A 13 12.53 -9.66 12.28
N ASN A 14 11.89 -9.98 13.40
CA ASN A 14 10.94 -11.09 13.46
C ASN A 14 9.50 -10.75 13.03
N PHE A 15 9.16 -9.47 12.86
CA PHE A 15 7.83 -9.09 12.38
C PHE A 15 7.65 -9.28 10.88
N LEU A 16 8.73 -9.37 10.11
CA LEU A 16 8.68 -9.61 8.65
C LEU A 16 8.58 -11.10 8.29
N ILE A 17 9.01 -12.01 9.17
CA ILE A 17 8.95 -13.46 8.90
C ILE A 17 7.52 -14.01 9.07
N TRP A 18 6.72 -13.44 9.97
CA TRP A 18 5.35 -13.93 10.21
C TRP A 18 4.32 -13.48 9.15
N TRP A 19 4.65 -12.48 8.32
CA TRP A 19 3.82 -12.11 7.17
C TRP A 19 4.15 -12.91 5.89
N SER A 20 5.22 -13.71 5.90
CA SER A 20 5.57 -14.59 4.77
C SER A 20 4.79 -15.92 4.80
N GLN A 21 4.32 -16.37 5.96
CA GLN A 21 3.69 -17.69 6.10
C GLN A 21 2.14 -17.67 6.03
N TYR A 22 1.49 -16.52 6.29
CA TYR A 22 0.02 -16.39 6.23
C TYR A 22 -0.54 -15.99 4.85
N SER A 23 0.29 -15.97 3.81
CA SER A 23 -0.14 -15.66 2.43
C SER A 23 -0.50 -16.92 1.60
N ARG A 24 -0.12 -18.12 2.08
CA ARG A 24 -0.14 -19.35 1.25
C ARG A 24 -1.43 -20.17 1.23
N SER A 25 -2.54 -19.66 1.73
CA SER A 25 -3.83 -20.35 1.59
C SER A 25 -4.97 -19.40 1.25
N LYS A 26 -4.86 -18.72 0.11
CA LYS A 26 -6.07 -18.29 -0.59
C LYS A 26 -6.67 -19.54 -1.24
N PRO A 27 -7.92 -19.94 -0.89
CA PRO A 27 -8.59 -20.98 -1.64
C PRO A 27 -8.60 -20.56 -3.10
N LYS A 28 -8.12 -21.44 -3.99
CA LYS A 28 -8.19 -21.23 -5.44
C LYS A 28 -9.65 -20.91 -5.75
N ALA A 29 -9.93 -19.64 -6.04
CA ALA A 29 -11.24 -19.22 -6.50
C ALA A 29 -11.62 -20.18 -7.63
N ALA A 30 -12.70 -20.93 -7.41
CA ALA A 30 -13.25 -21.81 -8.40
C ALA A 30 -13.35 -21.01 -9.69
N LYS A 31 -12.68 -21.49 -10.75
CA LYS A 31 -12.79 -20.95 -12.10
C LYS A 31 -14.28 -20.81 -12.39
N SER A 32 -14.77 -19.58 -12.37
CA SER A 32 -16.12 -19.30 -12.87
C SER A 32 -16.17 -19.93 -14.24
N PRO A 33 -17.15 -20.80 -14.52
CA PRO A 33 -17.28 -21.40 -15.84
C PRO A 33 -17.36 -20.24 -16.81
N HIS A 34 -16.36 -20.15 -17.68
CA HIS A 34 -16.31 -19.23 -18.79
C HIS A 34 -17.61 -19.43 -19.56
N ARG A 35 -18.61 -18.58 -19.26
CA ARG A 35 -19.84 -18.51 -20.03
C ARG A 35 -19.35 -18.20 -21.43
N HIS A 36 -19.35 -19.22 -22.27
CA HIS A 36 -19.36 -19.05 -23.71
C HIS A 36 -20.68 -18.34 -23.98
N GLY A 37 -20.68 -17.01 -23.81
CA GLY A 37 -21.67 -16.14 -24.37
C GLY A 37 -21.60 -16.46 -25.85
N VAL A 38 -22.60 -17.22 -26.31
CA VAL A 38 -22.83 -17.51 -27.70
C VAL A 38 -22.96 -16.13 -28.33
N GLY A 39 -21.85 -15.64 -28.86
CA GLY A 39 -21.79 -14.35 -29.49
C GLY A 39 -22.73 -14.45 -30.66
N THR A 40 -23.94 -13.89 -30.50
CA THR A 40 -24.69 -13.40 -31.64
C THR A 40 -23.76 -12.39 -32.29
N ARG A 41 -22.96 -12.88 -33.25
CA ARG A 41 -22.27 -12.07 -34.24
C ARG A 41 -23.39 -11.33 -34.95
N ALA A 42 -23.79 -10.20 -34.39
CA ALA A 42 -24.47 -9.16 -35.11
C ALA A 42 -23.47 -8.72 -36.18
N VAL A 43 -23.54 -9.39 -37.32
CA VAL A 43 -23.02 -8.90 -38.59
C VAL A 43 -23.84 -7.65 -38.91
N HIS A 44 -23.57 -6.58 -38.18
CA HIS A 44 -23.78 -5.25 -38.72
C HIS A 44 -22.85 -5.18 -39.92
N ALA A 45 -23.41 -5.45 -41.09
CA ALA A 45 -22.85 -5.02 -42.34
C ALA A 45 -22.60 -3.52 -42.19
N ARG A 46 -21.36 -3.18 -41.83
CA ARG A 46 -20.91 -1.80 -41.74
C ARG A 46 -20.93 -1.34 -43.18
N VAL A 47 -22.07 -0.77 -43.59
CA VAL A 47 -22.17 0.05 -44.79
C VAL A 47 -20.99 1.00 -44.67
N ARG A 48 -19.99 0.78 -45.53
CA ARG A 48 -18.85 1.68 -45.70
C ARG A 48 -19.39 2.92 -46.40
N GLY A 49 -20.31 3.62 -45.73
CA GLY A 49 -20.66 4.99 -46.06
C GLY A 49 -19.37 5.75 -45.92
N SER A 50 -18.96 6.35 -47.03
CA SER A 50 -17.73 7.09 -47.26
C SER A 50 -17.39 7.98 -46.07
N ARG A 51 -16.65 7.45 -45.09
CA ARG A 51 -16.07 8.28 -44.03
C ARG A 51 -14.99 9.08 -44.74
N LEU A 52 -15.35 10.32 -45.09
CA LEU A 52 -14.40 11.30 -45.56
C LEU A 52 -13.25 11.36 -44.55
N PRO A 53 -11.99 11.42 -45.03
CA PRO A 53 -10.84 11.54 -44.15
C PRO A 53 -11.01 12.78 -43.26
N PRO A 54 -10.68 12.68 -41.96
CA PRO A 54 -10.80 13.81 -41.03
C PRO A 54 -9.97 15.00 -41.54
N HIS A 55 -10.50 16.20 -41.39
CA HIS A 55 -9.85 17.39 -41.93
C HIS A 55 -8.55 17.67 -41.15
N PRO A 56 -7.46 18.12 -41.78
CA PRO A 56 -6.15 18.29 -41.12
C PRO A 56 -6.16 19.18 -39.87
N ASN A 57 -7.12 20.11 -39.74
CA ASN A 57 -7.30 20.93 -38.55
C ASN A 57 -7.82 20.12 -37.34
N GLU A 58 -8.76 19.20 -37.56
CA GLU A 58 -9.31 18.33 -36.51
C GLU A 58 -8.25 17.36 -35.97
N ILE A 59 -7.30 16.95 -36.82
CA ILE A 59 -6.18 16.10 -36.44
C ILE A 59 -5.25 16.82 -35.47
N ASN A 60 -4.99 18.11 -35.68
CA ASN A 60 -4.10 18.90 -34.83
C ASN A 60 -4.73 19.23 -33.47
N GLU A 61 -6.01 19.58 -33.46
CA GLU A 61 -6.76 19.82 -32.22
C GLU A 61 -6.89 18.53 -31.38
N GLY A 62 -7.15 17.40 -32.03
CA GLY A 62 -7.20 16.10 -31.36
C GLY A 62 -5.86 15.66 -30.75
N LYS A 63 -4.72 16.04 -31.33
CA LYS A 63 -3.39 15.76 -30.75
C LYS A 63 -3.13 16.64 -29.52
N ARG A 64 -3.42 17.94 -29.60
CA ARG A 64 -3.27 18.88 -28.48
C ARG A 64 -4.13 18.51 -27.28
N ALA A 65 -5.38 18.09 -27.49
CA ALA A 65 -6.25 17.64 -26.41
C ALA A 65 -5.73 16.38 -25.71
N LYS A 66 -5.15 15.42 -26.47
CA LYS A 66 -4.55 14.20 -25.92
C LYS A 66 -3.29 14.48 -25.11
N GLU A 67 -2.45 15.40 -25.58
CA GLU A 67 -1.25 15.81 -24.86
C GLU A 67 -1.60 16.51 -23.54
N ALA A 68 -2.56 17.44 -23.57
CA ALA A 68 -3.05 18.10 -22.36
C ALA A 68 -3.67 17.11 -21.34
N GLY A 69 -4.39 16.09 -21.81
CA GLY A 69 -4.93 15.04 -20.95
C GLY A 69 -3.85 14.17 -20.29
N LYS A 70 -2.79 13.83 -21.03
CA LYS A 70 -1.66 13.05 -20.50
C LYS A 70 -0.90 13.82 -19.43
N GLU A 71 -0.66 15.11 -19.65
CA GLU A 71 0.04 15.96 -18.68
C GLU A 71 -0.73 16.05 -17.36
N LYS A 72 -2.04 16.32 -17.43
CA LYS A 72 -2.91 16.34 -16.24
C LYS A 72 -2.86 15.02 -15.47
N LYS A 73 -2.90 13.88 -16.18
CA LYS A 73 -2.82 12.56 -15.55
C LYS A 73 -1.46 12.32 -14.89
N ARG A 74 -0.37 12.81 -15.49
CA ARG A 74 0.97 12.70 -14.88
C ARG A 74 1.07 13.52 -13.59
N VAL A 75 0.66 14.79 -13.66
CA VAL A 75 0.67 15.70 -12.50
C VAL A 75 -0.17 15.14 -11.35
N GLU A 76 -1.37 14.62 -11.64
CA GLU A 76 -2.22 14.03 -10.59
C GLU A 76 -1.59 12.78 -9.95
N ARG A 77 -0.91 11.94 -10.75
CA ARG A 77 -0.17 10.78 -10.23
C ARG A 77 0.98 11.21 -9.32
N GLU A 78 1.77 12.20 -9.73
CA GLU A 78 2.88 12.74 -8.94
C GLU A 78 2.37 13.32 -7.62
N ARG A 79 1.34 14.16 -7.68
CA ARG A 79 0.67 14.69 -6.48
C ARG A 79 0.18 13.59 -5.54
N ARG A 80 -0.43 12.53 -6.08
CA ARG A 80 -0.89 11.39 -5.26
C ARG A 80 0.27 10.62 -4.61
N LYS A 81 1.41 10.50 -5.30
CA LYS A 81 2.63 9.89 -4.75
C LYS A 81 3.19 10.73 -3.61
N GLU A 82 3.26 12.06 -3.79
CA GLU A 82 3.72 13.00 -2.76
C GLU A 82 2.83 12.94 -1.51
N LEU A 83 1.51 13.00 -1.66
CA LEU A 83 0.57 12.89 -0.53
C LEU A 83 0.68 11.56 0.22
N ARG A 84 0.97 10.46 -0.47
CA ARG A 84 1.23 9.16 0.17
C ARG A 84 2.53 9.18 0.97
N ALA A 85 3.60 9.73 0.39
CA ALA A 85 4.89 9.84 1.04
C ALA A 85 4.84 10.71 2.31
N GLU A 86 4.14 11.85 2.26
CA GLU A 86 3.93 12.72 3.41
C GLU A 86 3.23 11.99 4.56
N ILE A 87 2.12 11.29 4.28
CA ILE A 87 1.38 10.53 5.30
C ILE A 87 2.22 9.38 5.86
N GLU A 88 3.06 8.74 5.06
CA GLU A 88 3.97 7.70 5.51
C GLU A 88 5.07 8.25 6.41
N GLN A 89 5.62 9.43 6.09
CA GLN A 89 6.58 10.12 6.92
C GLN A 89 5.99 10.50 8.29
N GLU A 90 4.81 11.12 8.31
CA GLU A 90 4.10 11.44 9.56
C GLU A 90 3.81 10.18 10.39
N TRP A 91 3.44 9.09 9.73
CA TRP A 91 3.19 7.82 10.39
C TRP A 91 4.46 7.18 10.97
N ALA A 92 5.58 7.29 10.26
CA ALA A 92 6.88 6.84 10.75
C ALA A 92 7.31 7.63 11.99
N GLU A 93 7.10 8.95 11.99
CA GLU A 93 7.39 9.79 13.15
C GLU A 93 6.52 9.43 14.36
N MET A 94 5.20 9.24 14.15
CA MET A 94 4.30 8.78 15.22
C MET A 94 4.72 7.43 15.80
N LYS A 95 5.17 6.48 14.97
CA LYS A 95 5.71 5.20 15.43
C LYS A 95 6.98 5.38 16.25
N HIS A 96 7.89 6.23 15.79
CA HIS A 96 9.13 6.51 16.50
C HIS A 96 8.84 7.10 17.90
N GLN A 97 7.94 8.09 17.98
CA GLN A 97 7.52 8.68 19.26
C GLN A 97 6.84 7.65 20.17
N HIS A 98 5.98 6.78 19.62
CA HIS A 98 5.33 5.72 20.38
C HIS A 98 6.32 4.69 20.93
N ASN A 99 7.31 4.29 20.14
CA ASN A 99 8.35 3.35 20.58
C ASN A 99 9.15 3.96 21.73
N ALA A 100 9.60 5.21 21.62
CA ALA A 100 10.28 5.92 22.70
C ALA A 100 9.41 6.01 23.97
N ALA A 101 8.11 6.30 23.82
CA ALA A 101 7.18 6.32 24.95
C ALA A 101 6.99 4.93 25.59
N VAL A 102 6.97 3.86 24.78
CA VAL A 102 6.89 2.48 25.27
C VAL A 102 8.17 2.09 26.01
N GLU A 103 9.34 2.44 25.52
CA GLU A 103 10.63 2.19 26.18
C GLU A 103 10.73 2.92 27.52
N ASN A 104 10.32 4.19 27.57
CA ASN A 104 10.25 4.92 28.83
C ASN A 104 9.27 4.24 29.80
N TRP A 105 8.07 3.89 29.32
CA TRP A 105 7.05 3.20 30.12
C TRP A 105 7.52 1.84 30.65
N THR A 106 8.22 1.03 29.84
CA THR A 106 8.76 -0.26 30.31
C THR A 106 9.84 -0.06 31.38
N SER A 107 10.70 0.94 31.21
CA SER A 107 11.73 1.26 32.21
C SER A 107 11.13 1.69 33.56
N GLU A 108 10.07 2.51 33.54
CA GLU A 108 9.35 2.93 34.74
C GLU A 108 8.61 1.77 35.40
N CYS A 109 7.94 0.94 34.60
CA CYS A 109 7.26 -0.25 35.11
C CYS A 109 8.24 -1.25 35.76
N SER A 110 9.46 -1.38 35.23
CA SER A 110 10.50 -2.22 35.86
C SER A 110 10.86 -1.70 37.25
N LYS A 111 11.12 -0.38 37.37
CA LYS A 111 11.43 0.26 38.66
C LYS A 111 10.30 0.10 39.68
N LEU A 112 9.05 0.29 39.26
CA LEU A 112 7.88 0.13 40.13
C LEU A 112 7.69 -1.34 40.57
N GLN A 113 7.97 -2.30 39.71
CA GLN A 113 7.94 -3.72 40.08
C GLN A 113 9.02 -4.07 41.11
N GLU A 114 10.22 -3.52 40.98
CA GLU A 114 11.30 -3.68 41.98
C GLU A 114 10.88 -3.15 43.37
N THR A 115 10.05 -2.10 43.42
CA THR A 115 9.48 -1.58 44.67
C THR A 115 8.31 -2.41 45.23
N GLY A 116 7.90 -3.48 44.56
CA GLY A 116 6.84 -4.39 45.01
C GLY A 116 5.42 -3.97 44.62
N LEU A 117 5.23 -3.01 43.71
CA LEU A 117 3.89 -2.69 43.19
C LEU A 117 3.31 -3.88 42.41
N ARG A 118 2.00 -4.09 42.57
CA ARG A 118 1.27 -5.13 41.86
C ARG A 118 1.05 -4.70 40.41
N LYS A 119 1.03 -5.66 39.48
CA LYS A 119 0.85 -5.39 38.04
C LYS A 119 -0.44 -4.63 37.67
N LYS A 120 -1.49 -4.76 38.48
CA LYS A 120 -2.77 -4.06 38.29
C LYS A 120 -2.71 -2.56 38.60
N ASP A 121 -1.71 -2.14 39.37
CA ASP A 121 -1.52 -0.76 39.83
C ASP A 121 -0.44 -0.03 38.98
N LEU A 122 0.10 -0.70 37.96
CA LEU A 122 1.05 -0.10 37.01
C LEU A 122 0.32 0.86 36.05
N PRO A 123 1.00 1.91 35.57
CA PRO A 123 0.43 2.80 34.57
C PRO A 123 0.06 2.01 33.29
N PRO A 124 -1.02 2.37 32.60
CA PRO A 124 -1.42 1.70 31.36
C PRO A 124 -0.40 1.93 30.26
N LYS A 125 -0.19 0.91 29.41
CA LYS A 125 0.74 1.01 28.27
C LYS A 125 0.27 2.07 27.26
N PRO A 126 1.19 2.91 26.73
CA PRO A 126 0.87 3.86 25.65
C PRO A 126 0.25 3.17 24.44
N LYS A 127 -0.83 3.75 23.90
CA LYS A 127 -1.52 3.25 22.70
C LYS A 127 -1.07 4.04 21.49
N LEU A 128 -0.76 3.34 20.40
CA LEU A 128 -0.45 3.99 19.12
C LEU A 128 -1.73 4.57 18.52
N GLY A 129 -1.62 5.78 17.96
CA GLY A 129 -2.70 6.41 17.20
C GLY A 129 -3.08 5.62 15.95
N LYS A 130 -4.18 6.01 15.29
CA LYS A 130 -4.55 5.43 13.99
C LYS A 130 -3.72 6.11 12.90
N LYS A 131 -3.31 5.36 11.86
CA LYS A 131 -2.64 5.93 10.68
C LYS A 131 -3.54 7.01 10.05
N PRO A 132 -3.01 8.19 9.67
CA PRO A 132 -3.78 9.19 8.94
C PRO A 132 -4.34 8.58 7.66
N LYS A 133 -5.61 8.84 7.37
CA LYS A 133 -6.25 8.35 6.15
C LYS A 133 -5.97 9.35 5.03
N LEU A 134 -5.55 8.84 3.87
CA LEU A 134 -5.52 9.65 2.65
C LEU A 134 -6.93 10.22 2.40
N PRO A 135 -7.05 11.46 1.93
CA PRO A 135 -8.31 11.92 1.37
C PRO A 135 -8.70 10.92 0.27
N VAL A 136 -9.87 10.31 0.42
CA VAL A 136 -10.43 9.43 -0.61
C VAL A 136 -10.78 10.33 -1.78
N VAL A 137 -9.85 10.44 -2.73
CA VAL A 137 -10.18 10.89 -4.08
C VAL A 137 -10.87 9.68 -4.71
N GLU A 138 -12.19 9.78 -4.92
CA GLU A 138 -13.08 8.72 -5.43
C GLU A 138 -12.80 8.37 -6.90
N ASP A 139 -11.54 8.18 -7.28
CA ASP A 139 -11.18 7.69 -8.61
C ASP A 139 -10.88 6.19 -8.51
N GLU A 140 -11.92 5.42 -8.80
CA GLU A 140 -11.90 4.00 -9.17
C GLU A 140 -10.89 3.80 -10.32
N ASP A 141 -9.67 3.36 -9.98
CA ASP A 141 -8.80 2.57 -10.86
C ASP A 141 -7.62 2.09 -9.99
N GLU A 142 -7.81 0.90 -9.41
CA GLU A 142 -6.75 0.02 -8.92
C GLU A 142 -5.83 -0.35 -10.09
N ASP A 143 -4.89 0.54 -10.43
CA ASP A 143 -3.72 0.17 -11.23
C ASP A 143 -2.68 -0.41 -10.24
N GLU A 144 -2.82 -1.72 -10.05
CA GLU A 144 -1.96 -2.65 -9.33
C GLU A 144 -0.54 -2.56 -9.92
N GLU A 145 0.29 -1.63 -9.43
CA GLU A 145 1.72 -1.50 -9.80
C GLU A 145 2.49 -2.74 -9.32
N ASP A 146 2.54 -3.73 -10.21
CA ASP A 146 3.71 -4.50 -10.66
C ASP A 146 4.88 -4.52 -9.66
N GLU A 147 4.89 -5.51 -8.75
CA GLU A 147 6.12 -5.94 -8.06
C GLU A 147 7.02 -6.66 -9.08
N PRO A 148 8.18 -6.09 -9.49
CA PRO A 148 9.12 -6.80 -10.33
C PRO A 148 9.70 -7.96 -9.52
N ASN A 149 9.19 -9.16 -9.79
CA ASN A 149 9.71 -10.42 -9.29
C ASN A 149 11.13 -10.64 -9.87
N GLU A 150 12.14 -10.07 -9.22
CA GLU A 150 13.56 -10.34 -9.46
C GLU A 150 13.92 -11.73 -8.90
N LYS A 151 13.49 -12.78 -9.61
CA LYS A 151 14.02 -14.14 -9.45
C LYS A 151 15.40 -14.22 -10.10
N GLY A 152 16.44 -14.00 -9.30
CA GLY A 152 17.79 -14.46 -9.61
C GLY A 152 17.88 -15.97 -9.44
N ASP A 153 18.05 -16.67 -10.56
CA ASP A 153 18.49 -18.08 -10.65
C ASP A 153 19.89 -18.21 -9.99
N VAL A 154 20.06 -19.19 -9.11
CA VAL A 154 21.37 -19.72 -8.67
C VAL A 154 21.37 -21.23 -8.76
#